data_AF-A0A838PQD9-F1
#
_entry.id   AF-A0A838PQD9-F1
#
_cell.length_a   1.000
_cell.length_b   1.000
_cell.length_c   1.000
_cell.angle_alpha   90.00
_cell.angle_beta   90.00
_cell.angle_gamma   90.00
#
_symmetry.space_group_name_H-M   'P 1'
#
loop_
_entity.id
_entity.type
_entity.pdbx_description
1 polymer ?
#
loop_
_entity_poly.entity_id
_entity_poly.type
_entity_poly.pdbx_seq_one_letter_code
_entity_poly.pdbx_strand_id
1 'polypeptide(L)'
;MAAKAAEPRRPPVVVLVLDEFPTDSLTGPGGHIDGRRFPGFAALARDATWFPNAWSIYDSTPQSVPAILTAKVPIGPQPPTWRRHPQSLFSVLAGAGYGMRAFEEASRVCPPRLCPRTGTYGQTRQNVLFRRPKRLRRTIASIRPRRRPTLYFHHSLLPHVPWSFGPSGRGRQGFEPGTLPDFSAPAGFGAPSLTDHNQQRHLLQVGFVDRELRRLLARLRATGLYRRALVVVTADHGISFERGRRDRRLATPANLHEVAPVPLFVKLPGSERGAVSDSYASTVDVLPTVAGALGVRLHRPVDGRDAFGAGAAARTGVTMVRRDFSGRIRLGAAQMERRRTLERSRRAVVFGTGSWQRLFAIGPRPELIGRTVASLPSTAPGTGRARFAAPRGLSAVDRLAATLPTWVAGRISSPAADGSHELAVGVNGTVRAVGRSFRLAGDPREYFSLVYPESALVAGRNEVALYEVKGEPPALTPLGSAR
;
A
#
# COMPACT_ATOMS: atom_id res chain seq x y z
N MET A 1 -8.25 33.39 -32.82
CA MET A 1 -8.75 32.02 -32.58
C MET A 1 -7.57 31.04 -32.64
N ALA A 2 -7.20 30.40 -31.53
CA ALA A 2 -6.10 29.43 -31.54
C ALA A 2 -6.58 28.13 -32.21
N ALA A 3 -5.91 27.73 -33.30
CA ALA A 3 -6.23 26.50 -34.02
C ALA A 3 -6.21 25.30 -33.06
N LYS A 4 -7.36 24.64 -32.92
CA LYS A 4 -7.52 23.39 -32.16
C LYS A 4 -6.65 22.34 -32.85
N ALA A 5 -5.47 22.05 -32.29
CA ALA A 5 -4.58 21.04 -32.82
C ALA A 5 -5.36 19.73 -33.03
N ALA A 6 -5.28 19.16 -34.24
CA ALA A 6 -5.95 17.91 -34.58
C ALA A 6 -5.70 16.86 -33.49
N GLU A 7 -6.79 16.35 -32.91
CA GLU A 7 -6.70 15.40 -31.81
C GLU A 7 -6.12 14.06 -32.32
N PRO A 8 -5.18 13.43 -31.60
CA PRO A 8 -4.64 12.13 -32.04
C PRO A 8 -5.75 11.08 -32.11
N ARG A 9 -5.79 10.32 -33.22
CA ARG A 9 -6.78 9.24 -33.48
C ARG A 9 -6.80 8.13 -32.42
N ARG A 10 -5.70 7.95 -31.65
CA ARG A 10 -5.57 6.91 -30.61
C ARG A 10 -5.75 7.47 -29.20
N PRO A 11 -6.33 6.70 -28.27
CA PRO A 11 -6.52 7.13 -26.88
C PRO A 11 -5.17 7.24 -26.14
N PRO A 12 -5.01 8.17 -25.17
CA PRO A 12 -3.89 8.13 -24.26
C PRO A 12 -4.00 6.91 -23.33
N VAL A 13 -2.87 6.40 -22.88
CA VAL A 13 -2.80 5.23 -21.99
C VAL A 13 -2.19 5.67 -20.67
N VAL A 14 -2.81 5.30 -19.55
CA VAL A 14 -2.31 5.54 -18.20
C VAL A 14 -2.17 4.20 -17.51
N VAL A 15 -0.97 3.87 -17.03
CA VAL A 15 -0.71 2.63 -16.27
C VAL A 15 -0.05 3.01 -14.95
N LEU A 16 -0.71 2.68 -13.85
CA LEU A 16 -0.20 2.81 -12.49
C LEU A 16 0.02 1.41 -11.91
N VAL A 17 1.27 1.08 -11.61
CA VAL A 17 1.65 -0.13 -10.88
C VAL A 17 2.04 0.27 -9.47
N LEU A 18 1.40 -0.33 -8.48
CA LEU A 18 1.63 -0.14 -7.04
C LEU A 18 2.48 -1.30 -6.49
N ASP A 19 2.99 -1.16 -5.27
CA ASP A 19 3.94 -2.11 -4.68
C ASP A 19 3.44 -2.65 -3.33
N GLU A 20 3.46 -3.98 -3.13
CA GLU A 20 2.98 -4.68 -1.93
C GLU A 20 1.52 -4.33 -1.58
N PHE A 21 0.61 -4.47 -2.53
CA PHE A 21 -0.79 -4.08 -2.35
C PHE A 21 -1.76 -5.23 -2.60
N PRO A 22 -2.15 -5.96 -1.54
CA PRO A 22 -3.20 -6.98 -1.63
C PRO A 22 -4.55 -6.37 -1.98
N THR A 23 -5.32 -7.02 -2.87
CA THR A 23 -6.71 -6.61 -3.18
C THR A 23 -7.54 -6.45 -1.93
N ASP A 24 -7.38 -7.36 -0.97
CA ASP A 24 -8.23 -7.41 0.23
C ASP A 24 -7.92 -6.28 1.23
N SER A 25 -6.85 -5.51 1.03
CA SER A 25 -6.63 -4.27 1.77
C SER A 25 -7.63 -3.16 1.37
N LEU A 26 -8.33 -3.31 0.23
CA LEU A 26 -9.36 -2.38 -0.25
C LEU A 26 -10.80 -2.80 0.09
N THR A 27 -11.02 -4.03 0.55
CA THR A 27 -12.35 -4.62 0.59
C THR A 27 -12.88 -4.77 2.01
N GLY A 28 -14.21 -4.69 2.14
CA GLY A 28 -14.93 -5.09 3.34
C GLY A 28 -15.12 -6.62 3.43
N PRO A 29 -15.78 -7.12 4.49
CA PRO A 29 -15.97 -8.56 4.71
C PRO A 29 -16.65 -9.26 3.52
N GLY A 30 -17.64 -8.61 2.88
CA GLY A 30 -18.34 -9.13 1.70
C GLY A 30 -17.53 -9.11 0.39
N GLY A 31 -16.24 -8.77 0.41
CA GLY A 31 -15.38 -8.79 -0.78
C GLY A 31 -15.55 -7.61 -1.73
N HIS A 32 -16.46 -6.67 -1.45
CA HIS A 32 -16.60 -5.42 -2.20
C HIS A 32 -15.66 -4.32 -1.70
N ILE A 33 -15.30 -3.36 -2.55
CA ILE A 33 -14.51 -2.18 -2.17
C ILE A 33 -15.21 -1.46 -1.02
N ASP A 34 -14.47 -1.18 0.06
CA ASP A 34 -14.93 -0.31 1.13
C ASP A 34 -14.89 1.15 0.65
N GLY A 35 -15.92 1.55 -0.12
CA GLY A 35 -15.96 2.85 -0.78
C GLY A 35 -16.08 4.05 0.16
N ARG A 36 -16.47 3.82 1.43
CA ARG A 36 -16.43 4.86 2.46
C ARG A 36 -14.98 5.13 2.89
N ARG A 37 -14.15 4.08 3.01
CA ARG A 37 -12.73 4.20 3.35
C ARG A 37 -11.86 4.59 2.16
N PHE A 38 -12.15 4.04 0.98
CA PHE A 38 -11.37 4.18 -0.25
C PHE A 38 -12.22 4.76 -1.40
N PRO A 39 -12.67 6.02 -1.29
CA PRO A 39 -13.57 6.63 -2.26
C PRO A 39 -12.96 6.84 -3.65
N GLY A 40 -11.63 6.91 -3.77
CA GLY A 40 -10.93 7.00 -5.05
C GLY A 40 -10.99 5.70 -5.85
N PHE A 41 -10.74 4.57 -5.21
CA PHE A 41 -10.90 3.25 -5.84
C PHE A 41 -12.36 2.97 -6.18
N ALA A 42 -13.29 3.31 -5.27
CA ALA A 42 -14.72 3.22 -5.58
C ALA A 42 -15.12 4.13 -6.76
N ALA A 43 -14.53 5.33 -6.87
CA ALA A 43 -14.78 6.21 -8.00
C ALA A 43 -14.21 5.69 -9.32
N LEU A 44 -13.05 5.03 -9.31
CA LEU A 44 -12.52 4.36 -10.49
C LEU A 44 -13.41 3.17 -10.90
N ALA A 45 -13.83 2.36 -9.92
CA ALA A 45 -14.67 1.18 -10.15
C ALA A 45 -16.03 1.51 -10.78
N ARG A 46 -16.55 2.74 -10.61
CA ARG A 46 -17.78 3.18 -11.27
C ARG A 46 -17.66 3.34 -12.78
N ASP A 47 -16.46 3.53 -13.31
CA ASP A 47 -16.20 3.78 -14.73
C ASP A 47 -15.34 2.68 -15.38
N ALA A 48 -14.80 1.76 -14.57
CA ALA A 48 -13.83 0.73 -14.95
C ALA A 48 -14.36 -0.68 -14.65
N THR A 49 -13.85 -1.67 -15.36
CA THR A 49 -13.99 -3.06 -14.93
C THR A 49 -12.99 -3.34 -13.81
N TRP A 50 -13.49 -3.78 -12.66
CA TRP A 50 -12.69 -4.25 -11.54
C TRP A 50 -12.63 -5.78 -11.54
N PHE A 51 -11.42 -6.33 -11.44
CA PHE A 51 -11.16 -7.76 -11.35
C PHE A 51 -10.76 -8.11 -9.91
N PRO A 52 -11.71 -8.41 -9.00
CA PRO A 52 -11.43 -8.71 -7.59
C PRO A 52 -10.57 -9.96 -7.37
N ASN A 53 -10.51 -10.86 -8.36
CA ASN A 53 -9.73 -12.11 -8.33
C ASN A 53 -8.40 -12.00 -9.08
N ALA A 54 -8.00 -10.78 -9.47
CA ALA A 54 -6.72 -10.58 -10.11
C ALA A 54 -5.56 -10.92 -9.16
N TRP A 55 -4.49 -11.50 -9.71
CA TRP A 55 -3.37 -12.00 -8.91
C TRP A 55 -2.02 -11.83 -9.60
N SER A 56 -0.94 -11.76 -8.81
CA SER A 56 0.42 -11.66 -9.29
C SER A 56 1.07 -13.01 -9.57
N ILE A 57 1.80 -13.11 -10.68
CA ILE A 57 2.52 -14.33 -11.04
C ILE A 57 3.80 -14.58 -10.23
N TYR A 58 4.29 -13.60 -9.47
CA TYR A 58 5.53 -13.66 -8.70
C TYR A 58 5.47 -12.79 -7.44
N ASP A 59 6.30 -13.10 -6.46
CA ASP A 59 6.21 -12.55 -5.10
C ASP A 59 7.26 -11.46 -4.79
N SER A 60 7.93 -10.91 -5.82
CA SER A 60 8.91 -9.85 -5.65
C SER A 60 9.02 -8.94 -6.88
N THR A 61 9.11 -7.65 -6.59
CA THR A 61 9.17 -6.55 -7.57
C THR A 61 10.14 -6.78 -8.74
N PRO A 62 11.40 -7.26 -8.55
CA PRO A 62 12.36 -7.35 -9.65
C PRO A 62 11.94 -8.33 -10.76
N GLN A 63 11.04 -9.27 -10.49
CA GLN A 63 10.51 -10.18 -11.51
C GLN A 63 9.04 -9.88 -11.83
N SER A 64 8.24 -9.44 -10.85
CA SER A 64 6.83 -9.10 -11.06
C SER A 64 6.63 -7.94 -12.03
N VAL A 65 7.43 -6.87 -11.91
CA VAL A 65 7.28 -5.68 -12.77
C VAL A 65 7.64 -5.98 -14.23
N PRO A 66 8.78 -6.62 -14.55
CA PRO A 66 9.03 -7.08 -15.91
C PRO A 66 7.94 -8.02 -16.44
N ALA A 67 7.41 -8.93 -15.62
CA ALA A 67 6.34 -9.83 -16.06
C ALA A 67 5.05 -9.08 -16.46
N ILE A 68 4.65 -8.07 -15.69
CA ILE A 68 3.54 -7.15 -16.05
C ILE A 68 3.80 -6.49 -17.40
N LEU A 69 5.01 -5.96 -17.57
CA LEU A 69 5.38 -5.15 -18.72
C LEU A 69 5.62 -5.96 -19.99
N THR A 70 5.95 -7.24 -19.88
CA THR A 70 6.31 -8.10 -21.02
C THR A 70 5.27 -9.18 -21.32
N ALA A 71 4.30 -9.39 -20.42
CA ALA A 71 3.42 -10.54 -20.42
C ALA A 71 4.15 -11.89 -20.47
N LYS A 72 5.32 -11.96 -19.83
CA LYS A 72 6.12 -13.18 -19.72
C LYS A 72 6.20 -13.67 -18.28
N VAL A 73 5.97 -14.95 -18.10
CA VAL A 73 6.20 -15.62 -16.82
C VAL A 73 7.72 -15.79 -16.65
N PRO A 74 8.30 -15.35 -15.53
CA PRO A 74 9.73 -15.47 -15.32
C PRO A 74 10.11 -16.95 -15.14
N ILE A 75 11.16 -17.38 -15.83
CA ILE A 75 11.71 -18.75 -15.80
C ILE A 75 13.04 -18.86 -15.04
N GLY A 76 13.54 -17.73 -14.53
CA GLY A 76 14.80 -17.61 -13.80
C GLY A 76 15.06 -16.15 -13.43
N PRO A 77 16.06 -15.89 -12.57
CA PRO A 77 16.34 -14.54 -12.10
C PRO A 77 16.92 -13.69 -13.24
N GLN A 78 16.24 -12.59 -13.59
CA GLN A 78 16.74 -11.63 -14.57
C GLN A 78 16.75 -10.20 -14.01
N PRO A 79 17.78 -9.39 -14.32
CA PRO A 79 17.77 -7.97 -13.98
C PRO A 79 16.59 -7.25 -14.65
N PRO A 80 15.80 -6.42 -13.92
CA PRO A 80 14.62 -5.73 -14.44
C PRO A 80 15.01 -4.56 -15.34
N THR A 81 15.62 -4.85 -16.49
CA THR A 81 16.24 -3.89 -17.39
C THR A 81 15.76 -4.09 -18.83
N TRP A 82 15.76 -3.02 -19.62
CA TRP A 82 15.36 -3.06 -21.03
C TRP A 82 16.23 -3.99 -21.87
N ARG A 83 17.50 -4.25 -21.47
CA ARG A 83 18.40 -5.17 -22.18
C ARG A 83 17.94 -6.63 -22.03
N ARG A 84 17.39 -6.98 -20.87
CA ARG A 84 16.83 -8.31 -20.58
C ARG A 84 15.37 -8.44 -21.02
N HIS A 85 14.66 -7.31 -21.06
CA HIS A 85 13.25 -7.23 -21.45
C HIS A 85 13.06 -6.26 -22.62
N PRO A 86 13.65 -6.52 -23.81
CA PRO A 86 13.60 -5.59 -24.95
C PRO A 86 12.21 -5.46 -25.55
N GLN A 87 11.36 -6.48 -25.35
CA GLN A 87 9.96 -6.47 -25.77
C GLN A 87 9.06 -6.31 -24.56
N SER A 88 8.61 -5.07 -24.36
CA SER A 88 7.73 -4.65 -23.27
C SER A 88 6.65 -3.70 -23.77
N LEU A 89 5.69 -3.37 -22.90
CA LEU A 89 4.66 -2.34 -23.09
C LEU A 89 5.24 -1.05 -23.69
N PHE A 90 6.42 -0.63 -23.24
CA PHE A 90 7.12 0.54 -23.77
C PHE A 90 7.48 0.38 -25.24
N SER A 91 8.11 -0.74 -25.61
CA SER A 91 8.52 -1.01 -26.99
C SER A 91 7.32 -1.21 -27.93
N VAL A 92 6.27 -1.91 -27.46
CA VAL A 92 5.05 -2.19 -28.21
C VAL A 92 4.32 -0.88 -28.52
N LEU A 93 4.10 -0.04 -27.51
CA LEU A 93 3.41 1.24 -27.70
C LEU A 93 4.27 2.25 -28.48
N ALA A 94 5.60 2.24 -28.31
CA ALA A 94 6.48 3.06 -29.14
C ALA A 94 6.39 2.69 -30.63
N GLY A 95 6.40 1.40 -30.95
CA GLY A 95 6.17 0.91 -32.31
C GLY A 95 4.79 1.28 -32.86
N ALA A 96 3.80 1.40 -31.99
CA ALA A 96 2.46 1.90 -32.31
C ALA A 96 2.35 3.45 -32.39
N GLY A 97 3.47 4.17 -32.36
CA GLY A 97 3.53 5.63 -32.52
C GLY A 97 3.27 6.44 -31.24
N TYR A 98 3.25 5.81 -30.06
CA TYR A 98 3.05 6.52 -28.80
C TYR A 98 4.30 7.29 -28.36
N GLY A 99 4.09 8.49 -27.84
CA GLY A 99 5.08 9.17 -26.99
C GLY A 99 5.12 8.56 -25.60
N MET A 100 6.25 8.74 -24.89
CA MET A 100 6.48 8.12 -23.58
C MET A 100 6.63 9.16 -22.47
N ARG A 101 5.93 8.91 -21.36
CA ARG A 101 6.11 9.56 -20.06
C ARG A 101 6.08 8.47 -18.99
N ALA A 102 7.20 7.78 -18.83
CA ALA A 102 7.34 6.70 -17.86
C ALA A 102 8.20 7.12 -16.66
N PHE A 103 7.88 6.55 -15.51
CA PHE A 103 8.71 6.58 -14.32
C PHE A 103 8.70 5.19 -13.67
N GLU A 104 9.88 4.64 -13.39
CA GLU A 104 10.06 3.32 -12.80
C GLU A 104 10.84 3.45 -11.48
N GLU A 105 10.21 3.18 -10.33
CA GLU A 105 10.91 3.34 -9.04
C GLU A 105 11.91 2.23 -8.72
N ALA A 106 11.70 0.99 -9.21
CA ALA A 106 12.57 -0.17 -8.93
C ALA A 106 12.99 -0.99 -10.17
N SER A 107 12.76 -0.47 -11.38
CA SER A 107 13.11 -1.13 -12.64
C SER A 107 13.69 -0.14 -13.66
N ARG A 108 14.25 -0.66 -14.75
CA ARG A 108 14.75 0.11 -15.91
C ARG A 108 14.36 -0.59 -17.21
N VAL A 109 13.11 -1.03 -17.33
CA VAL A 109 12.56 -1.77 -18.47
C VAL A 109 12.25 -0.83 -19.64
N CYS A 110 11.98 0.46 -19.40
CA CYS A 110 11.89 1.43 -20.49
C CYS A 110 13.30 1.77 -21.02
N PRO A 111 13.57 1.56 -22.33
CA PRO A 111 14.84 1.94 -22.94
C PRO A 111 15.14 3.45 -22.80
N PRO A 112 16.39 3.87 -22.49
CA PRO A 112 16.77 5.28 -22.37
C PRO A 112 16.39 6.15 -23.57
N ARG A 113 16.46 5.60 -24.80
CA ARG A 113 16.05 6.29 -26.02
C ARG A 113 14.57 6.69 -26.05
N LEU A 114 13.70 5.89 -25.40
CA LEU A 114 12.27 6.16 -25.29
C LEU A 114 11.95 7.00 -24.04
N CYS A 115 12.73 6.80 -22.99
CA CYS A 115 12.52 7.41 -21.68
C CYS A 115 13.79 8.13 -21.18
N PRO A 116 14.25 9.22 -21.84
CA PRO A 116 15.52 9.88 -21.50
C PRO A 116 15.51 10.61 -20.14
N ARG A 117 14.32 10.75 -19.53
CA ARG A 117 14.10 11.43 -18.24
C ARG A 117 13.52 10.52 -17.16
N THR A 118 13.60 9.20 -17.31
CA THR A 118 13.25 8.30 -16.19
C THR A 118 14.22 8.54 -15.05
N GLY A 119 13.69 8.83 -13.86
CA GLY A 119 14.52 8.90 -12.68
C GLY A 119 15.02 7.49 -12.38
N THR A 120 16.32 7.25 -12.55
CA THR A 120 16.93 6.01 -12.10
C THR A 120 17.11 6.03 -10.59
N TYR A 121 16.69 4.94 -9.94
CA TYR A 121 16.96 4.64 -8.54
C TYR A 121 18.47 4.76 -8.20
N GLY A 122 18.76 5.48 -7.10
CA GLY A 122 19.99 5.40 -6.33
C GLY A 122 19.64 4.96 -4.90
N GLN A 123 20.42 4.04 -4.32
CA GLN A 123 20.10 3.25 -3.13
C GLN A 123 20.10 3.98 -1.76
N THR A 124 19.96 5.31 -1.71
CA THR A 124 20.02 6.03 -0.43
C THR A 124 18.69 5.99 0.31
N ARG A 125 18.68 5.66 1.61
CA ARG A 125 17.48 5.61 2.49
C ARG A 125 16.58 6.86 2.42
N GLN A 126 17.15 8.05 2.27
CA GLN A 126 16.40 9.32 2.10
C GLN A 126 15.58 9.38 0.80
N ASN A 127 16.08 8.76 -0.29
CA ASN A 127 15.38 8.68 -1.59
C ASN A 127 14.22 7.69 -1.56
N VAL A 128 14.26 6.69 -0.68
CA VAL A 128 13.22 5.67 -0.52
C VAL A 128 12.05 6.17 0.31
N LEU A 129 12.30 6.99 1.33
CA LEU A 129 11.27 7.31 2.34
C LEU A 129 10.39 8.51 2.01
N PHE A 130 10.96 9.64 1.60
CA PHE A 130 10.23 10.92 1.59
C PHE A 130 9.91 11.47 0.21
N ARG A 131 10.45 10.88 -0.87
CA ARG A 131 10.27 11.39 -2.24
C ARG A 131 9.23 10.61 -3.07
N ARG A 132 8.72 9.46 -2.61
CA ARG A 132 7.68 8.67 -3.31
C ARG A 132 6.47 9.53 -3.73
N PRO A 133 5.87 10.34 -2.81
CA PRO A 133 4.76 11.22 -3.18
C PRO A 133 5.12 12.23 -4.26
N LYS A 134 6.31 12.84 -4.17
CA LYS A 134 6.76 13.87 -5.11
C LYS A 134 6.96 13.31 -6.51
N ARG A 135 7.44 12.06 -6.62
CA ARG A 135 7.64 11.37 -7.90
C ARG A 135 6.31 11.06 -8.58
N LEU A 136 5.37 10.43 -7.88
CA LEU A 136 4.03 10.16 -8.40
C LEU A 136 3.32 11.46 -8.82
N ARG A 137 3.34 12.49 -7.97
CA ARG A 137 2.73 13.79 -8.27
C ARG A 137 3.34 14.48 -9.48
N ARG A 138 4.66 14.34 -9.71
CA ARG A 138 5.31 14.84 -10.94
C ARG A 138 4.79 14.12 -12.19
N THR A 139 4.64 12.79 -12.14
CA THR A 139 4.04 12.04 -13.25
C THR A 139 2.61 12.50 -13.51
N ILE A 140 1.79 12.60 -12.45
CA ILE A 140 0.40 13.08 -12.55
C ILE A 140 0.37 14.49 -13.19
N ALA A 141 1.16 15.44 -12.68
CA ALA A 141 1.20 16.81 -13.21
C ALA A 141 1.62 16.88 -14.69
N SER A 142 2.40 15.91 -15.18
CA SER A 142 2.85 15.86 -16.58
C SER A 142 1.74 15.48 -17.58
N ILE A 143 0.64 14.88 -17.10
CA ILE A 143 -0.52 14.48 -17.90
C ILE A 143 -1.16 15.72 -18.50
N ARG A 144 -1.26 15.78 -19.82
CA ARG A 144 -1.94 16.84 -20.59
C ARG A 144 -2.18 16.36 -22.03
N PRO A 145 -3.08 17.00 -22.81
CA PRO A 145 -3.22 16.71 -24.22
C PRO A 145 -1.88 16.87 -24.96
N ARG A 146 -1.64 16.01 -25.95
CA ARG A 146 -0.41 16.00 -26.77
C ARG A 146 -0.80 15.69 -28.21
N ARG A 147 0.01 16.16 -29.16
CA ARG A 147 -0.18 15.85 -30.60
C ARG A 147 -0.05 14.36 -30.90
N ARG A 148 0.87 13.66 -30.23
CA ARG A 148 1.01 12.19 -30.33
C ARG A 148 0.24 11.51 -29.18
N PRO A 149 -0.41 10.36 -29.42
CA PRO A 149 -0.93 9.55 -28.32
C PRO A 149 0.22 9.23 -27.36
N THR A 150 -0.03 9.20 -26.06
CA THR A 150 1.04 9.14 -25.04
C THR A 150 0.73 8.07 -24.01
N LEU A 151 1.73 7.25 -23.69
CA LEU A 151 1.73 6.38 -22.51
C LEU A 151 2.25 7.18 -21.31
N TYR A 152 1.43 7.28 -20.28
CA TYR A 152 1.79 7.75 -18.94
C TYR A 152 1.92 6.53 -18.03
N PHE A 153 3.15 6.12 -17.76
CA PHE A 153 3.45 4.98 -16.91
C PHE A 153 4.06 5.44 -15.59
N HIS A 154 3.63 4.86 -14.48
CA HIS A 154 4.26 5.03 -13.19
C HIS A 154 4.26 3.73 -12.41
N HIS A 155 5.45 3.25 -12.03
CA HIS A 155 5.60 2.23 -10.99
C HIS A 155 5.98 2.92 -9.67
N SER A 156 5.06 2.84 -8.70
CA SER A 156 5.12 3.50 -7.39
C SER A 156 5.43 2.49 -6.29
N LEU A 157 6.42 2.78 -5.44
CA LEU A 157 6.70 2.01 -4.22
C LEU A 157 5.68 2.26 -3.09
N LEU A 158 4.46 2.70 -3.40
CA LEU A 158 3.38 2.81 -2.42
C LEU A 158 2.41 1.64 -2.64
N PRO A 159 1.91 0.98 -1.58
CA PRO A 159 2.16 1.21 -0.16
C PRO A 159 3.34 0.41 0.46
N HIS A 160 4.35 -0.06 -0.29
CA HIS A 160 5.50 -0.82 0.23
C HIS A 160 6.10 -0.27 1.55
N VAL A 161 6.60 -1.16 2.40
CA VAL A 161 7.33 -0.82 3.64
C VAL A 161 8.48 0.20 3.40
N PRO A 162 8.84 1.07 4.36
CA PRO A 162 8.16 1.31 5.62
C PRO A 162 6.92 2.18 5.45
N TRP A 163 5.86 1.77 6.14
CA TRP A 163 4.59 2.48 6.18
C TRP A 163 4.72 3.76 6.99
N SER A 164 4.97 4.85 6.28
CA SER A 164 5.42 6.12 6.83
C SER A 164 4.43 7.24 6.57
N PHE A 165 3.29 6.98 5.95
CA PHE A 165 2.28 7.98 5.61
C PHE A 165 0.93 7.66 6.25
N GLY A 166 0.28 8.69 6.81
CA GLY A 166 -1.14 8.63 7.15
C GLY A 166 -2.03 8.80 5.91
N PRO A 167 -3.36 8.62 6.01
CA PRO A 167 -4.28 8.71 4.87
C PRO A 167 -4.34 10.10 4.22
N SER A 168 -3.97 11.15 4.98
CA SER A 168 -3.80 12.49 4.42
C SER A 168 -2.59 12.59 3.48
N GLY A 169 -1.67 11.63 3.48
CA GLY A 169 -0.40 11.69 2.78
C GLY A 169 0.68 12.52 3.46
N ARG A 170 0.44 13.02 4.68
CA ARG A 170 1.50 13.53 5.55
C ARG A 170 2.35 12.36 6.02
N GLY A 171 3.65 12.55 6.01
CA GLY A 171 4.60 11.60 6.55
C GLY A 171 4.51 11.57 8.08
N ARG A 172 4.96 10.49 8.68
CA ARG A 172 5.35 10.49 10.08
C ARG A 172 6.65 11.25 10.25
N GLN A 173 6.88 11.81 11.43
CA GLN A 173 8.23 12.14 11.85
C GLN A 173 9.01 10.83 12.13
N GLY A 174 10.28 10.81 11.70
CA GLY A 174 11.18 9.69 11.92
C GLY A 174 11.68 9.66 13.36
N PHE A 175 12.16 8.50 13.80
CA PHE A 175 12.96 8.42 15.03
C PHE A 175 14.43 8.60 14.68
N GLU A 176 15.24 9.04 15.64
CA GLU A 176 16.69 9.11 15.44
C GLU A 176 17.24 7.73 15.07
N PRO A 177 18.08 7.62 14.03
CA PRO A 177 18.69 6.35 13.65
C PRO A 177 19.36 5.67 14.86
N GLY A 178 19.15 4.35 15.01
CA GLY A 178 19.75 3.58 16.10
C GLY A 178 19.01 3.65 17.45
N THR A 179 17.98 4.49 17.60
CA THR A 179 17.22 4.57 18.87
C THR A 179 16.25 3.41 19.07
N LEU A 180 15.66 2.90 17.98
CA LEU A 180 14.74 1.78 17.99
C LEU A 180 15.14 0.75 16.93
N PRO A 181 14.91 -0.55 17.19
CA PRO A 181 15.01 -1.57 16.15
C PRO A 181 13.92 -1.36 15.08
N ASP A 182 14.11 -2.00 13.93
CA ASP A 182 13.09 -1.98 12.88
C ASP A 182 11.91 -2.91 13.24
N PHE A 183 10.83 -2.30 13.70
CA PHE A 183 9.57 -2.98 14.03
C PHE A 183 8.87 -3.65 12.83
N SER A 184 9.34 -3.37 11.61
CA SER A 184 8.87 -3.99 10.38
C SER A 184 9.82 -5.08 9.87
N ALA A 185 10.82 -5.49 10.66
CA ALA A 185 11.74 -6.58 10.35
C ALA A 185 11.28 -7.95 10.91
N PRO A 186 11.86 -9.08 10.45
CA PRO A 186 11.44 -10.43 10.83
C PRO A 186 11.34 -10.70 12.33
N ALA A 187 12.22 -10.08 13.15
CA ALA A 187 12.19 -10.20 14.61
C ALA A 187 10.85 -9.76 15.22
N GLY A 188 10.09 -8.87 14.55
CA GLY A 188 8.78 -8.41 14.99
C GLY A 188 7.59 -9.20 14.44
N PHE A 189 7.79 -10.16 13.54
CA PHE A 189 6.68 -10.81 12.83
C PHE A 189 5.94 -11.88 13.65
N GLY A 190 6.54 -12.33 14.75
CA GLY A 190 5.90 -13.23 15.72
C GLY A 190 4.97 -12.52 16.69
N ALA A 191 5.22 -11.25 17.01
CA ALA A 191 4.46 -10.53 18.03
C ALA A 191 3.04 -10.16 17.52
N PRO A 192 1.96 -10.62 18.19
CA PRO A 192 0.58 -10.35 17.78
C PRO A 192 0.25 -8.87 17.64
N SER A 193 0.45 -8.10 18.72
CA SER A 193 0.15 -6.65 18.78
C SER A 193 0.95 -5.87 17.74
N LEU A 194 2.22 -6.22 17.54
CA LEU A 194 3.08 -5.60 16.54
C LEU A 194 2.65 -5.94 15.11
N THR A 195 2.19 -7.16 14.86
CA THR A 195 1.68 -7.56 13.54
C THR A 195 0.42 -6.78 13.18
N ASP A 196 -0.53 -6.64 14.12
CA ASP A 196 -1.74 -5.85 13.89
C ASP A 196 -1.40 -4.34 13.76
N HIS A 197 -0.44 -3.82 14.53
CA HIS A 197 0.10 -2.48 14.36
C HIS A 197 0.78 -2.25 13.00
N ASN A 198 1.50 -3.25 12.49
CA ASN A 198 2.12 -3.21 11.16
C ASN A 198 1.05 -3.12 10.06
N GLN A 199 0.00 -3.93 10.18
CA GLN A 199 -1.12 -3.90 9.25
C GLN A 199 -1.94 -2.61 9.33
N GLN A 200 -2.13 -2.06 10.54
CA GLN A 200 -2.73 -0.74 10.75
C GLN A 200 -2.01 0.34 9.94
N ARG A 201 -0.67 0.39 10.03
CA ARG A 201 0.15 1.35 9.30
C ARG A 201 0.10 1.13 7.79
N HIS A 202 0.09 -0.12 7.34
CA HIS A 202 -0.16 -0.45 5.93
C HIS A 202 -1.50 0.12 5.44
N LEU A 203 -2.60 -0.13 6.16
CA LEU A 203 -3.94 0.33 5.78
C LEU A 203 -4.07 1.86 5.78
N LEU A 204 -3.43 2.56 6.73
CA LEU A 204 -3.32 4.03 6.70
C LEU A 204 -2.63 4.52 5.42
N GLN A 205 -1.54 3.86 5.02
CA GLN A 205 -0.81 4.19 3.79
C GLN A 205 -1.58 3.81 2.52
N VAL A 206 -2.44 2.77 2.54
CA VAL A 206 -3.40 2.49 1.47
C VAL A 206 -4.41 3.64 1.32
N GLY A 207 -4.85 4.25 2.43
CA GLY A 207 -5.66 5.47 2.39
C GLY A 207 -4.97 6.64 1.67
N PHE A 208 -3.64 6.72 1.79
CA PHE A 208 -2.86 7.69 1.02
C PHE A 208 -2.79 7.34 -0.47
N VAL A 209 -2.63 6.06 -0.82
CA VAL A 209 -2.71 5.58 -2.21
C VAL A 209 -4.05 5.97 -2.84
N ASP A 210 -5.16 5.77 -2.13
CA ASP A 210 -6.49 6.21 -2.57
C ASP A 210 -6.54 7.72 -2.86
N ARG A 211 -5.95 8.54 -1.99
CA ARG A 211 -5.85 10.00 -2.18
C ARG A 211 -5.05 10.37 -3.44
N GLU A 212 -3.93 9.70 -3.71
CA GLU A 212 -3.15 9.95 -4.92
C GLU A 212 -3.86 9.42 -6.18
N LEU A 213 -4.62 8.33 -6.09
CA LEU A 213 -5.49 7.89 -7.17
C LEU A 213 -6.55 8.96 -7.47
N ARG A 214 -7.22 9.53 -6.47
CA ARG A 214 -8.17 10.65 -6.69
C ARG A 214 -7.51 11.83 -7.39
N ARG A 215 -6.25 12.16 -7.04
CA ARG A 215 -5.47 13.20 -7.71
C ARG A 215 -5.21 12.86 -9.18
N LEU A 216 -4.86 11.61 -9.49
CA LEU A 216 -4.70 11.13 -10.86
C LEU A 216 -6.01 11.26 -11.66
N LEU A 217 -7.12 10.77 -11.13
CA LEU A 217 -8.44 10.85 -11.78
C LEU A 217 -8.87 12.31 -11.98
N ALA A 218 -8.69 13.17 -10.97
CA ALA A 218 -8.98 14.60 -11.08
C ALA A 218 -8.14 15.28 -12.17
N ARG A 219 -6.84 14.94 -12.27
CA ARG A 219 -5.98 15.47 -13.33
C ARG A 219 -6.42 15.02 -14.72
N LEU A 220 -6.81 13.75 -14.87
CA LEU A 220 -7.33 13.25 -16.15
C LEU A 220 -8.62 13.98 -16.56
N ARG A 221 -9.52 14.26 -15.60
CA ARG A 221 -10.75 15.02 -15.86
C ARG A 221 -10.44 16.47 -16.22
N ALA A 222 -9.62 17.15 -15.44
CA ALA A 222 -9.22 18.55 -15.67
C ALA A 222 -8.46 18.78 -16.99
N THR A 223 -7.89 17.72 -17.57
CA THR A 223 -7.21 17.78 -18.87
C THR A 223 -8.06 17.30 -20.04
N GLY A 224 -9.33 16.97 -19.81
CA GLY A 224 -10.24 16.42 -20.82
C GLY A 224 -9.85 15.00 -21.30
N LEU A 225 -8.90 14.34 -20.64
CA LEU A 225 -8.38 13.05 -21.07
C LEU A 225 -9.15 11.86 -20.50
N TYR A 226 -9.85 12.03 -19.36
CA TYR A 226 -10.44 10.92 -18.62
C TYR A 226 -11.36 10.01 -19.46
N ARG A 227 -12.32 10.61 -20.19
CA ARG A 227 -13.28 9.87 -21.01
C ARG A 227 -12.58 9.02 -22.06
N ARG A 228 -11.61 9.59 -22.77
CA ARG A 228 -10.87 8.93 -23.87
C ARG A 228 -9.71 8.05 -23.42
N ALA A 229 -9.23 8.16 -22.17
CA ALA A 229 -8.05 7.41 -21.73
C ALA A 229 -8.39 5.93 -21.46
N LEU A 230 -7.47 5.06 -21.87
CA LEU A 230 -7.33 3.73 -21.27
C LEU A 230 -6.57 3.91 -19.94
N VAL A 231 -7.16 3.48 -18.82
CA VAL A 231 -6.54 3.56 -17.50
C VAL A 231 -6.42 2.16 -16.91
N VAL A 232 -5.21 1.75 -16.56
CA VAL A 232 -4.92 0.50 -15.85
C VAL A 232 -4.30 0.82 -14.50
N VAL A 233 -4.89 0.30 -13.42
CA VAL A 233 -4.32 0.38 -12.07
C VAL A 233 -4.16 -1.03 -11.54
N THR A 234 -2.93 -1.38 -11.15
CA THR A 234 -2.63 -2.70 -10.59
C THR A 234 -1.52 -2.64 -9.53
N ALA A 235 -1.13 -3.78 -8.96
CA ALA A 235 0.05 -3.91 -8.11
C ALA A 235 0.95 -5.06 -8.55
N ASP A 236 2.22 -4.99 -8.18
CA ASP A 236 3.23 -5.98 -8.56
C ASP A 236 3.09 -7.29 -7.78
N HIS A 237 2.75 -7.24 -6.49
CA HIS A 237 2.41 -8.36 -5.61
C HIS A 237 1.72 -7.85 -4.34
N GLY A 238 1.22 -8.78 -3.52
CA GLY A 238 0.70 -8.52 -2.19
C GLY A 238 1.77 -8.62 -1.10
N ILE A 239 1.31 -8.73 0.14
CA ILE A 239 2.11 -8.89 1.36
C ILE A 239 1.27 -9.61 2.42
N SER A 240 1.89 -10.53 3.16
CA SER A 240 1.23 -11.32 4.20
C SER A 240 1.36 -10.69 5.58
N PHE A 241 0.25 -10.69 6.31
CA PHE A 241 0.20 -10.32 7.72
C PHE A 241 0.14 -11.53 8.65
N GLU A 242 0.34 -12.74 8.13
CA GLU A 242 0.43 -13.97 8.94
C GLU A 242 1.57 -13.86 9.98
N ARG A 243 1.30 -14.40 11.18
CA ARG A 243 2.22 -14.35 12.32
C ARG A 243 3.28 -15.45 12.20
N GLY A 244 4.45 -15.22 12.77
CA GLY A 244 5.53 -16.23 12.87
C GLY A 244 6.27 -16.52 11.56
N ARG A 245 5.97 -15.78 10.48
CA ARG A 245 6.69 -15.89 9.20
C ARG A 245 8.01 -15.14 9.27
N ARG A 246 9.05 -15.67 8.60
CA ARG A 246 10.37 -15.01 8.48
C ARG A 246 10.41 -13.97 7.36
N ASP A 247 9.52 -14.08 6.39
CA ASP A 247 9.39 -13.14 5.27
C ASP A 247 7.90 -12.97 4.93
N ARG A 248 7.42 -11.72 4.93
CA ARG A 248 6.03 -11.36 4.62
C ARG A 248 5.73 -11.34 3.13
N ARG A 249 6.75 -11.36 2.27
CA ARG A 249 6.59 -11.41 0.80
C ARG A 249 6.68 -12.82 0.26
N LEU A 250 7.41 -13.72 0.93
CA LEU A 250 7.65 -15.06 0.41
C LEU A 250 6.33 -15.82 0.29
N ALA A 251 5.97 -16.16 -0.94
CA ALA A 251 4.77 -16.94 -1.20
C ALA A 251 5.00 -18.42 -0.86
N THR A 252 4.03 -18.99 -0.16
CA THR A 252 3.96 -20.39 0.24
C THR A 252 2.54 -20.91 -0.01
N PRO A 253 2.31 -22.23 -0.08
CA PRO A 253 0.96 -22.78 -0.18
C PRO A 253 0.00 -22.31 0.93
N ALA A 254 0.51 -21.93 2.10
CA ALA A 254 -0.30 -21.49 3.24
C ALA A 254 -0.76 -20.02 3.10
N ASN A 255 0.15 -19.10 2.76
CA ASN A 255 -0.12 -17.65 2.71
C ASN A 255 -0.40 -17.08 1.31
N LEU A 256 -0.51 -17.93 0.27
CA LEU A 256 -0.72 -17.46 -1.10
C LEU A 256 -1.93 -16.52 -1.23
N HIS A 257 -2.92 -16.70 -0.36
CA HIS A 257 -4.13 -15.90 -0.33
C HIS A 257 -3.97 -14.44 0.10
N GLU A 258 -2.85 -14.08 0.73
CA GLU A 258 -2.50 -12.70 1.06
C GLU A 258 -1.48 -12.11 0.08
N VAL A 259 -0.59 -12.95 -0.46
CA VAL A 259 0.54 -12.51 -1.31
C VAL A 259 0.17 -12.42 -2.80
N ALA A 260 -0.68 -13.33 -3.29
CA ALA A 260 -1.01 -13.36 -4.71
C ALA A 260 -2.03 -12.30 -5.14
N PRO A 261 -3.15 -12.06 -4.43
CA PRO A 261 -4.16 -11.12 -4.92
C PRO A 261 -3.63 -9.69 -5.04
N VAL A 262 -3.88 -9.04 -6.17
CA VAL A 262 -3.53 -7.64 -6.41
C VAL A 262 -4.72 -6.93 -7.06
N PRO A 263 -4.98 -5.65 -6.75
CA PRO A 263 -6.05 -4.93 -7.41
C PRO A 263 -5.77 -4.90 -8.91
N LEU A 264 -6.82 -5.00 -9.73
CA LEU A 264 -6.75 -4.71 -11.17
C LEU A 264 -8.02 -3.98 -11.59
N PHE A 265 -7.83 -2.74 -12.05
CA PHE A 265 -8.87 -1.93 -12.64
C PHE A 265 -8.48 -1.60 -14.07
N VAL A 266 -9.41 -1.79 -15.00
CA VAL A 266 -9.23 -1.42 -16.41
C VAL A 266 -10.40 -0.55 -16.85
N LYS A 267 -10.15 0.75 -17.00
CA LYS A 267 -11.09 1.70 -17.61
C LYS A 267 -10.81 1.77 -19.10
N LEU A 268 -11.71 1.22 -19.92
CA LEU A 268 -11.61 1.32 -21.38
C LEU A 268 -11.86 2.76 -21.86
N PRO A 269 -11.29 3.16 -23.01
CA PRO A 269 -11.64 4.41 -23.69
C PRO A 269 -13.14 4.49 -23.94
N GLY A 270 -13.75 5.64 -23.63
CA GLY A 270 -15.20 5.85 -23.78
C GLY A 270 -16.07 5.21 -22.70
N SER A 271 -15.52 4.34 -21.85
CA SER A 271 -16.29 3.73 -20.75
C SER A 271 -16.68 4.76 -19.70
N GLU A 272 -17.97 4.74 -19.35
CA GLU A 272 -18.64 5.56 -18.32
C GLU A 272 -19.46 4.69 -17.34
N ARG A 273 -19.42 3.36 -17.51
CA ARG A 273 -20.08 2.40 -16.63
C ARG A 273 -19.12 1.26 -16.30
N GLY A 274 -18.87 1.07 -15.03
CA GLY A 274 -18.02 0.02 -14.51
C GLY A 274 -18.72 -1.33 -14.43
N ALA A 275 -17.92 -2.36 -14.21
CA ALA A 275 -18.37 -3.74 -14.02
C ALA A 275 -17.45 -4.44 -13.04
N VAL A 276 -17.93 -5.54 -12.45
CA VAL A 276 -17.09 -6.49 -11.71
C VAL A 276 -16.92 -7.72 -12.58
N SER A 277 -15.68 -8.20 -12.74
CA SER A 277 -15.39 -9.44 -13.46
C SER A 277 -14.71 -10.43 -12.52
N ASP A 278 -15.37 -11.56 -12.29
CA ASP A 278 -14.85 -12.63 -11.42
C ASP A 278 -13.71 -13.43 -12.05
N SER A 279 -13.32 -13.08 -13.28
CA SER A 279 -12.21 -13.71 -14.00
C SER A 279 -10.91 -13.64 -13.19
N TYR A 280 -10.16 -14.74 -13.18
CA TYR A 280 -8.84 -14.84 -12.56
C TYR A 280 -7.77 -14.25 -13.49
N ALA A 281 -7.88 -12.95 -13.77
CA ALA A 281 -6.84 -12.19 -14.46
C ALA A 281 -5.52 -12.27 -13.69
N SER A 282 -4.41 -12.31 -14.40
CA SER A 282 -3.07 -12.37 -13.82
C SER A 282 -2.28 -11.13 -14.22
N THR A 283 -1.23 -10.79 -13.47
CA THR A 283 -0.41 -9.61 -13.78
C THR A 283 0.22 -9.63 -15.18
N VAL A 284 0.50 -10.82 -15.75
CA VAL A 284 0.97 -10.95 -17.14
C VAL A 284 -0.10 -10.63 -18.19
N ASP A 285 -1.37 -10.55 -17.81
CA ASP A 285 -2.46 -10.21 -18.73
C ASP A 285 -2.53 -8.71 -19.06
N VAL A 286 -1.79 -7.86 -18.32
CA VAL A 286 -1.85 -6.40 -18.49
C VAL A 286 -1.45 -5.95 -19.89
N LEU A 287 -0.29 -6.41 -20.42
CA LEU A 287 0.15 -6.05 -21.77
C LEU A 287 -0.84 -6.49 -22.86
N PRO A 288 -1.27 -7.77 -22.96
CA PRO A 288 -2.24 -8.19 -23.97
C PRO A 288 -3.60 -7.49 -23.83
N THR A 289 -4.07 -7.22 -22.60
CA THR A 289 -5.29 -6.40 -22.38
C THR A 289 -5.14 -4.99 -22.94
N VAL A 290 -4.00 -4.34 -22.69
CA VAL A 290 -3.72 -3.00 -23.25
C VAL A 290 -3.61 -3.07 -24.77
N ALA A 291 -2.95 -4.09 -25.32
CA ALA A 291 -2.81 -4.25 -26.76
C ALA A 291 -4.18 -4.47 -27.45
N GLY A 292 -5.02 -5.34 -26.89
CA GLY A 292 -6.39 -5.60 -27.35
C GLY A 292 -7.26 -4.35 -27.34
N ALA A 293 -7.28 -3.63 -26.21
CA ALA A 293 -8.05 -2.38 -26.07
C ALA A 293 -7.62 -1.26 -27.05
N LEU A 294 -6.41 -1.36 -27.62
CA LEU A 294 -5.87 -0.39 -28.57
C LEU A 294 -5.86 -0.89 -30.03
N GLY A 295 -6.25 -2.14 -30.27
CA GLY A 295 -6.09 -2.78 -31.58
C GLY A 295 -4.63 -2.87 -32.04
N VAL A 296 -3.68 -2.98 -31.11
CA VAL A 296 -2.24 -3.09 -31.40
C VAL A 296 -1.85 -4.56 -31.46
N ARG A 297 -1.25 -4.99 -32.57
CA ARG A 297 -0.78 -6.38 -32.72
C ARG A 297 0.46 -6.62 -31.86
N LEU A 298 0.44 -7.69 -31.07
CA LEU A 298 1.64 -8.24 -30.44
C LEU A 298 2.37 -9.12 -31.46
N HIS A 299 3.56 -8.71 -31.87
CA HIS A 299 4.32 -9.41 -32.91
C HIS A 299 5.04 -10.67 -32.42
N ARG A 300 5.13 -10.87 -31.10
CA ARG A 300 5.80 -12.02 -30.50
C ARG A 300 4.88 -12.72 -29.50
N PRO A 301 5.02 -14.03 -29.33
CA PRO A 301 4.22 -14.78 -28.39
C PRO A 301 4.41 -14.27 -26.96
N VAL A 302 3.32 -14.10 -26.24
CA VAL A 302 3.28 -13.75 -24.82
C VAL A 302 2.56 -14.86 -24.05
N ASP A 303 2.79 -14.93 -22.74
CA ASP A 303 2.21 -15.97 -21.89
C ASP A 303 0.89 -15.49 -21.26
N GLY A 304 0.72 -14.16 -21.15
CA GLY A 304 -0.52 -13.52 -20.75
C GLY A 304 -1.62 -13.59 -21.82
N ARG A 305 -2.84 -13.27 -21.41
CA ARG A 305 -4.06 -13.25 -22.21
C ARG A 305 -4.80 -11.93 -22.00
N ASP A 306 -5.70 -11.56 -22.89
CA ASP A 306 -6.60 -10.44 -22.62
C ASP A 306 -7.47 -10.76 -21.40
N ALA A 307 -7.49 -9.88 -20.40
CA ALA A 307 -8.27 -10.03 -19.17
C ALA A 307 -9.78 -10.06 -19.42
N PHE A 308 -10.26 -9.52 -20.55
CA PHE A 308 -11.65 -9.61 -20.98
C PHE A 308 -11.95 -10.85 -21.84
N GLY A 309 -10.92 -11.61 -22.22
CA GLY A 309 -11.05 -12.75 -23.11
C GLY A 309 -11.44 -14.04 -22.38
N ALA A 310 -12.03 -14.98 -23.13
CA ALA A 310 -12.43 -16.30 -22.64
C ALA A 310 -11.28 -17.06 -21.95
N GLY A 311 -10.03 -16.86 -22.40
CA GLY A 311 -8.87 -17.52 -21.80
C GLY A 311 -8.52 -17.04 -20.38
N ALA A 312 -8.89 -15.81 -20.00
CA ALA A 312 -8.78 -15.34 -18.61
C ALA A 312 -9.97 -15.81 -17.77
N ALA A 313 -11.18 -15.81 -18.36
CA ALA A 313 -12.40 -16.30 -17.72
C ALA A 313 -12.36 -17.81 -17.42
N ALA A 314 -11.69 -18.61 -18.25
CA ALA A 314 -11.57 -20.06 -18.08
C ALA A 314 -10.61 -20.50 -16.96
N ARG A 315 -9.90 -19.57 -16.30
CA ARG A 315 -8.98 -19.91 -15.20
C ARG A 315 -9.76 -20.21 -13.92
N THR A 316 -9.45 -21.35 -13.29
CA THR A 316 -10.14 -21.86 -12.09
C THR A 316 -9.33 -21.69 -10.80
N GLY A 317 -8.36 -20.77 -10.78
CA GLY A 317 -7.50 -20.51 -9.63
C GLY A 317 -6.26 -19.70 -9.97
N VAL A 318 -5.29 -19.71 -9.05
CA VAL A 318 -4.04 -18.93 -9.13
C VAL A 318 -2.82 -19.86 -9.25
N THR A 319 -1.74 -19.40 -9.90
CA THR A 319 -0.50 -20.19 -10.09
C THR A 319 0.75 -19.32 -10.01
N MET A 320 1.32 -19.15 -8.82
CA MET A 320 2.51 -18.31 -8.65
C MET A 320 3.80 -19.12 -8.84
N VAL A 321 4.80 -18.55 -9.50
CA VAL A 321 6.14 -19.15 -9.57
C VAL A 321 6.82 -18.98 -8.22
N ARG A 322 7.50 -20.02 -7.73
CA ARG A 322 8.26 -19.96 -6.48
C ARG A 322 9.45 -19.02 -6.62
N ARG A 323 9.81 -18.32 -5.54
CA ARG A 323 10.89 -17.32 -5.54
C ARG A 323 12.27 -17.88 -5.94
N ASP A 324 12.50 -19.16 -5.68
CA ASP A 324 13.72 -19.88 -6.03
C ASP A 324 13.65 -20.54 -7.42
N PHE A 325 12.55 -20.35 -8.16
CA PHE A 325 12.26 -20.97 -9.45
C PHE A 325 12.18 -22.50 -9.44
N SER A 326 12.15 -23.14 -8.26
CA SER A 326 12.06 -24.61 -8.12
C SER A 326 10.74 -25.20 -8.63
N GLY A 327 9.73 -24.36 -8.86
CA GLY A 327 8.44 -24.79 -9.35
C GLY A 327 7.35 -23.74 -9.19
N ARG A 328 6.11 -24.21 -9.04
CA ARG A 328 4.91 -23.36 -8.95
C ARG A 328 4.08 -23.71 -7.72
N ILE A 329 3.40 -22.72 -7.17
CA ILE A 329 2.39 -22.86 -6.11
C ILE A 329 1.03 -22.65 -6.77
N ARG A 330 0.12 -23.61 -6.60
CA ARG A 330 -1.24 -23.55 -7.17
C ARG A 330 -2.28 -23.55 -6.06
N LEU A 331 -3.34 -22.78 -6.24
CA LEU A 331 -4.49 -22.76 -5.32
C LEU A 331 -5.77 -22.57 -6.15
N GLY A 332 -6.73 -23.48 -5.98
CA GLY A 332 -8.01 -23.43 -6.70
C GLY A 332 -8.92 -22.30 -6.20
N ALA A 333 -9.80 -21.80 -7.07
CA ALA A 333 -10.68 -20.67 -6.83
C ALA A 333 -11.51 -20.78 -5.54
N ALA A 334 -12.13 -21.94 -5.29
CA ALA A 334 -12.94 -22.13 -4.08
C ALA A 334 -12.10 -22.05 -2.79
N GLN A 335 -10.88 -22.59 -2.80
CA GLN A 335 -9.99 -22.52 -1.64
C GLN A 335 -9.41 -21.12 -1.45
N MET A 336 -9.08 -20.45 -2.56
CA MET A 336 -8.65 -19.06 -2.62
C MET A 336 -9.70 -18.16 -1.95
N GLU A 337 -10.96 -18.27 -2.36
CA GLU A 337 -12.03 -17.41 -1.84
C GLU A 337 -12.38 -17.68 -0.38
N ARG A 338 -12.40 -18.96 0.05
CA ARG A 338 -12.58 -19.30 1.48
C ARG A 338 -11.52 -18.62 2.36
N ARG A 339 -10.24 -18.71 1.99
CA ARG A 339 -9.16 -18.13 2.79
C ARG A 339 -9.19 -16.60 2.79
N ARG A 340 -9.47 -15.96 1.64
CA ARG A 340 -9.63 -14.51 1.57
C ARG A 340 -10.81 -14.01 2.39
N THR A 341 -11.92 -14.75 2.41
CA THR A 341 -13.09 -14.42 3.23
C THR A 341 -12.73 -14.38 4.72
N LEU A 342 -11.99 -15.38 5.21
CA LEU A 342 -11.52 -15.41 6.60
C LEU A 342 -10.63 -14.21 6.91
N GLU A 343 -9.68 -13.86 6.04
CA GLU A 343 -8.81 -12.71 6.25
C GLU A 343 -9.56 -11.38 6.19
N ARG A 344 -10.53 -11.21 5.28
CA ARG A 344 -11.38 -10.01 5.24
C ARG A 344 -12.21 -9.87 6.51
N SER A 345 -12.79 -10.97 7.01
CA SER A 345 -13.55 -10.98 8.27
C SER A 345 -12.67 -10.66 9.47
N ARG A 346 -11.48 -11.28 9.58
CA ARG A 346 -10.49 -10.96 10.63
C ARG A 346 -10.12 -9.48 10.59
N ARG A 347 -9.81 -8.97 9.39
CA ARG A 347 -9.44 -7.56 9.19
C ARG A 347 -10.60 -6.64 9.60
N ALA A 348 -11.84 -6.95 9.25
CA ALA A 348 -13.00 -6.16 9.63
C ALA A 348 -13.20 -6.11 11.17
N VAL A 349 -13.00 -7.21 11.88
CA VAL A 349 -13.08 -7.26 13.35
C VAL A 349 -12.02 -6.39 14.01
N VAL A 350 -10.76 -6.50 13.55
CA VAL A 350 -9.63 -5.78 14.16
C VAL A 350 -9.64 -4.30 13.79
N PHE A 351 -9.88 -3.98 12.52
CA PHE A 351 -9.63 -2.65 11.92
C PHE A 351 -10.90 -1.88 11.54
N GLY A 352 -12.07 -2.52 11.62
CA GLY A 352 -13.34 -1.97 11.16
C GLY A 352 -13.39 -1.71 9.65
N THR A 353 -14.53 -1.18 9.22
CA THR A 353 -14.79 -0.71 7.84
C THR A 353 -15.26 0.75 7.85
N GLY A 354 -15.25 1.40 6.68
CA GLY A 354 -15.64 2.78 6.48
C GLY A 354 -14.70 3.76 7.18
N SER A 355 -15.10 4.23 8.36
CA SER A 355 -14.37 5.27 9.10
C SER A 355 -12.94 4.84 9.48
N TRP A 356 -12.04 5.82 9.54
CA TRP A 356 -10.68 5.65 10.05
C TRP A 356 -10.64 5.49 11.58
N GLN A 357 -11.69 5.88 12.30
CA GLN A 357 -11.71 5.90 13.78
C GLN A 357 -11.38 4.54 14.39
N ARG A 358 -12.04 3.47 13.92
CA ARG A 358 -11.77 2.10 14.40
C ARG A 358 -10.32 1.67 14.14
N LEU A 359 -9.71 2.17 13.07
CA LEU A 359 -8.31 1.90 12.75
C LEU A 359 -7.35 2.49 13.79
N PHE A 360 -7.72 3.52 14.55
CA PHE A 360 -6.90 4.10 15.63
C PHE A 360 -7.24 3.54 17.02
N ALA A 361 -8.22 2.65 17.11
CA ALA A 361 -8.71 2.06 18.36
C ALA A 361 -8.38 0.55 18.45
N ILE A 362 -7.31 0.08 17.80
CA ILE A 362 -6.93 -1.34 17.83
C ILE A 362 -6.26 -1.69 19.17
N GLY A 363 -6.37 -2.96 19.58
CA GLY A 363 -5.80 -3.43 20.85
C GLY A 363 -6.82 -3.46 21.99
N PRO A 364 -6.35 -3.70 23.24
CA PRO A 364 -7.21 -3.81 24.40
C PRO A 364 -7.78 -2.45 24.81
N ARG A 365 -8.89 -2.48 25.54
CA ARG A 365 -9.56 -1.31 26.11
C ARG A 365 -9.96 -0.21 25.10
N PRO A 366 -10.54 -0.54 23.91
CA PRO A 366 -10.96 0.47 22.93
C PRO A 366 -11.99 1.49 23.49
N GLU A 367 -12.73 1.13 24.54
CA GLU A 367 -13.66 1.99 25.27
C GLU A 367 -13.00 3.20 25.94
N LEU A 368 -11.68 3.21 26.11
CA LEU A 368 -10.94 4.36 26.62
C LEU A 368 -10.75 5.45 25.57
N ILE A 369 -10.80 5.13 24.28
CA ILE A 369 -10.55 6.10 23.20
C ILE A 369 -11.54 7.26 23.28
N GLY A 370 -11.02 8.48 23.31
CA GLY A 370 -11.82 9.70 23.42
C GLY A 370 -12.12 10.14 24.85
N ARG A 371 -11.85 9.31 25.88
CA ARG A 371 -12.02 9.73 27.27
C ARG A 371 -10.95 10.73 27.71
N THR A 372 -11.35 11.67 28.57
CA THR A 372 -10.43 12.59 29.23
C THR A 372 -9.60 11.84 30.27
N VAL A 373 -8.28 11.96 30.21
CA VAL A 373 -7.34 11.28 31.12
C VAL A 373 -7.63 11.62 32.58
N ALA A 374 -7.89 12.90 32.89
CA ALA A 374 -8.20 13.34 34.25
C ALA A 374 -9.54 12.82 34.81
N SER A 375 -10.42 12.29 33.95
CA SER A 375 -11.69 11.66 34.36
C SER A 375 -11.59 10.17 34.64
N LEU A 376 -10.42 9.57 34.40
CA LEU A 376 -10.16 8.16 34.61
C LEU A 376 -9.53 7.94 35.99
N PRO A 377 -9.85 6.82 36.68
CA PRO A 377 -9.13 6.43 37.87
C PRO A 377 -7.62 6.40 37.59
N SER A 378 -6.82 6.95 38.49
CA SER A 378 -5.36 6.96 38.39
C SER A 378 -4.76 6.26 39.58
N THR A 379 -3.73 5.48 39.35
CA THR A 379 -2.89 4.90 40.41
C THR A 379 -1.60 5.71 40.53
N ALA A 380 -0.93 5.60 41.69
CA ALA A 380 0.39 6.17 41.87
C ALA A 380 1.38 5.57 40.84
N PRO A 381 2.37 6.33 40.36
CA PRO A 381 3.39 5.81 39.44
C PRO A 381 4.05 4.56 40.01
N GLY A 382 3.96 3.44 39.31
CA GLY A 382 4.62 2.19 39.69
C GLY A 382 6.14 2.26 39.49
N THR A 383 6.81 1.11 39.48
CA THR A 383 8.25 1.00 39.15
C THR A 383 8.52 1.02 37.64
N GLY A 384 7.49 0.83 36.82
CA GLY A 384 7.59 0.91 35.36
C GLY A 384 7.92 2.32 34.86
N ARG A 385 8.82 2.42 33.88
CA ARG A 385 9.18 3.68 33.21
C ARG A 385 9.22 3.50 31.70
N ALA A 386 8.66 4.46 30.97
CA ALA A 386 8.72 4.52 29.52
C ALA A 386 9.78 5.52 29.06
N ARG A 387 10.67 5.06 28.16
CA ARG A 387 11.62 5.91 27.45
C ARG A 387 11.18 6.08 26.01
N PHE A 388 10.70 7.26 25.66
CA PHE A 388 10.28 7.62 24.31
C PHE A 388 11.49 7.72 23.37
N ALA A 389 11.33 7.28 22.13
CA ALA A 389 12.32 7.53 21.09
C ALA A 389 12.18 8.98 20.60
N ALA A 390 13.25 9.77 20.78
CA ALA A 390 13.47 11.15 20.33
C ALA A 390 12.20 11.91 19.88
N PRO A 391 11.47 12.55 20.82
CA PRO A 391 10.23 13.28 20.53
C PRO A 391 10.51 14.63 19.87
N ARG A 392 11.20 14.64 18.72
CA ARG A 392 11.34 15.87 17.94
C ARG A 392 9.95 16.27 17.46
N GLY A 393 9.57 17.53 17.64
CA GLY A 393 8.40 18.12 16.98
C GLY A 393 7.08 18.16 17.76
N LEU A 394 7.01 17.65 19.00
CA LEU A 394 5.80 17.82 19.84
C LEU A 394 5.65 19.25 20.39
N SER A 395 6.76 19.93 20.65
CA SER A 395 6.78 21.27 21.25
C SER A 395 6.34 22.39 20.29
N ALA A 396 6.40 22.15 18.98
CA ALA A 396 6.10 23.14 17.94
C ALA A 396 5.51 22.48 16.68
N VAL A 397 4.34 21.85 16.81
CA VAL A 397 3.64 21.22 15.70
C VAL A 397 3.08 22.27 14.74
N ASP A 398 3.54 22.24 13.49
CA ASP A 398 2.85 22.88 12.36
C ASP A 398 1.93 21.85 11.69
N ARG A 399 0.61 22.09 11.74
CA ARG A 399 -0.40 21.21 11.14
C ARG A 399 -0.37 21.22 9.60
N LEU A 400 0.31 22.18 9.00
CA LEU A 400 0.52 22.27 7.55
C LEU A 400 1.82 21.59 7.10
N ALA A 401 2.68 21.18 8.05
CA ALA A 401 3.92 20.50 7.74
C ALA A 401 3.71 19.20 6.95
N ALA A 402 4.73 18.84 6.17
CA ALA A 402 4.75 17.61 5.41
C ALA A 402 4.84 16.35 6.29
N THR A 403 5.27 16.49 7.55
CA THR A 403 5.37 15.41 8.53
C THR A 403 4.74 15.79 9.86
N LEU A 404 4.11 14.82 10.55
CA LEU A 404 3.50 14.99 11.87
C LEU A 404 3.98 13.93 12.87
N PRO A 405 4.04 14.24 14.18
CA PRO A 405 4.47 13.32 15.24
C PRO A 405 3.41 12.26 15.64
N THR A 406 2.65 11.71 14.70
CA THR A 406 1.48 10.84 14.97
C THR A 406 1.83 9.39 15.35
N TRP A 407 3.11 9.04 15.39
CA TRP A 407 3.60 7.73 15.79
C TRP A 407 4.48 7.89 17.03
N VAL A 408 4.04 7.28 18.12
CA VAL A 408 4.76 7.23 19.39
C VAL A 408 5.33 5.84 19.60
N ALA A 409 6.61 5.77 19.95
CA ALA A 409 7.30 4.52 20.21
C ALA A 409 8.44 4.72 21.21
N GLY A 410 8.86 3.61 21.82
CA GLY A 410 9.90 3.64 22.83
C GLY A 410 10.12 2.29 23.48
N ARG A 411 10.76 2.33 24.65
CA ARG A 411 11.05 1.17 25.48
C ARG A 411 10.35 1.29 26.82
N ILE A 412 9.92 0.17 27.37
CA ILE A 412 9.43 0.07 28.74
C ILE A 412 10.50 -0.65 29.57
N SER A 413 10.73 -0.16 30.77
CA SER A 413 11.53 -0.82 31.79
C SER A 413 10.65 -1.00 33.01
N SER A 414 10.27 -2.25 33.31
CA SER A 414 9.52 -2.60 34.52
C SER A 414 10.03 -3.95 35.07
N PRO A 415 9.84 -4.23 36.38
CA PRO A 415 10.17 -5.53 36.96
C PRO A 415 9.35 -6.69 36.35
N ALA A 416 8.13 -6.41 35.89
CA ALA A 416 7.22 -7.36 35.26
C ALA A 416 7.23 -7.23 33.71
N ALA A 417 8.38 -6.97 33.10
CA ALA A 417 8.52 -6.62 31.69
C ALA A 417 8.23 -7.76 30.69
N ASP A 418 7.14 -8.50 30.81
CA ASP A 418 6.82 -9.68 30.00
C ASP A 418 6.44 -9.37 28.53
N GLY A 419 6.28 -8.08 28.18
CA GLY A 419 5.90 -7.67 26.83
C GLY A 419 4.39 -7.70 26.59
N SER A 420 3.56 -7.65 27.64
CA SER A 420 2.10 -7.77 27.52
C SER A 420 1.30 -6.62 28.14
N HIS A 421 1.97 -5.61 28.70
CA HIS A 421 1.33 -4.44 29.30
C HIS A 421 0.26 -3.84 28.38
N GLU A 422 -0.96 -3.66 28.90
CA GLU A 422 -2.01 -2.88 28.23
C GLU A 422 -1.68 -1.39 28.36
N LEU A 423 -1.69 -0.68 27.24
CA LEU A 423 -1.21 0.68 27.16
C LEU A 423 -2.30 1.62 26.65
N ALA A 424 -2.31 2.83 27.19
CA ALA A 424 -3.07 3.97 26.66
C ALA A 424 -2.12 5.13 26.38
N VAL A 425 -2.35 5.82 25.26
CA VAL A 425 -1.63 7.05 24.89
C VAL A 425 -2.59 8.21 25.04
N GLY A 426 -2.29 9.09 26.00
CA GLY A 426 -2.93 10.39 26.14
C GLY A 426 -2.25 11.41 25.23
N VAL A 427 -3.02 12.15 24.43
CA VAL A 427 -2.55 13.31 23.67
C VAL A 427 -3.38 14.51 24.09
N ASN A 428 -2.73 15.54 24.63
CA ASN A 428 -3.38 16.75 25.16
C ASN A 428 -4.54 16.42 26.13
N GLY A 429 -4.32 15.48 27.05
CA GLY A 429 -5.30 15.10 28.08
C GLY A 429 -6.45 14.20 27.62
N THR A 430 -6.48 13.75 26.37
CA THR A 430 -7.47 12.77 25.87
C THR A 430 -6.78 11.47 25.46
N VAL A 431 -7.35 10.30 25.77
CA VAL A 431 -6.83 9.03 25.27
C VAL A 431 -7.08 8.92 23.76
N ARG A 432 -6.03 8.75 22.95
CA ARG A 432 -6.10 8.76 21.47
C ARG A 432 -5.59 7.50 20.79
N ALA A 433 -4.91 6.63 21.53
CA ALA A 433 -4.57 5.29 21.09
C ALA A 433 -4.51 4.35 22.30
N VAL A 434 -4.79 3.08 22.05
CA VAL A 434 -4.60 1.98 23.01
C VAL A 434 -3.83 0.87 22.31
N GLY A 435 -3.24 -0.04 23.07
CA GLY A 435 -2.42 -1.10 22.51
C GLY A 435 -1.79 -1.99 23.56
N ARG A 436 -0.84 -2.82 23.14
CA ARG A 436 0.02 -3.57 24.05
C ARG A 436 1.47 -3.27 23.75
N SER A 437 2.32 -3.37 24.76
CA SER A 437 3.76 -3.52 24.56
C SER A 437 4.06 -4.86 23.86
N PHE A 438 5.33 -5.08 23.54
CA PHE A 438 5.81 -6.32 22.92
C PHE A 438 7.31 -6.50 23.12
N ARG A 439 7.78 -7.74 22.97
CA ARG A 439 9.20 -8.08 22.78
C ARG A 439 9.44 -8.51 21.35
N LEU A 440 10.66 -8.28 20.85
CA LEU A 440 11.08 -8.81 19.56
C LEU A 440 11.72 -10.20 19.75
N ALA A 441 11.63 -11.06 18.75
CA ALA A 441 12.29 -12.36 18.80
C ALA A 441 13.80 -12.19 19.01
N GLY A 442 14.35 -12.87 20.01
CA GLY A 442 15.76 -12.77 20.39
C GLY A 442 16.15 -11.47 21.11
N ASP A 443 15.19 -10.62 21.48
CA ASP A 443 15.44 -9.39 22.22
C ASP A 443 14.65 -9.39 23.54
N PRO A 444 15.33 -9.42 24.71
CA PRO A 444 14.65 -9.43 26.01
C PRO A 444 14.00 -8.08 26.35
N ARG A 445 14.31 -7.01 25.60
CA ARG A 445 13.82 -5.66 25.87
C ARG A 445 12.36 -5.53 25.47
N GLU A 446 11.61 -4.81 26.28
CA GLU A 446 10.22 -4.49 26.02
C GLU A 446 10.07 -3.14 25.29
N TYR A 447 9.23 -3.12 24.27
CA TYR A 447 8.97 -2.00 23.40
C TYR A 447 7.48 -1.65 23.37
N PHE A 448 7.18 -0.42 22.97
CA PHE A 448 5.83 0.00 22.59
C PHE A 448 5.86 0.77 21.29
N SER A 449 4.76 0.69 20.53
CA SER A 449 4.60 1.36 19.24
C SER A 449 3.12 1.57 18.95
N LEU A 450 2.65 2.81 18.98
CA LEU A 450 1.26 3.17 18.78
C LEU A 450 1.13 4.36 17.82
N VAL A 451 0.05 4.40 17.06
CA VAL A 451 -0.31 5.55 16.21
C VAL A 451 -1.64 6.12 16.62
N TYR A 452 -1.76 7.44 16.57
CA TYR A 452 -2.97 8.18 16.88
C TYR A 452 -3.33 9.13 15.72
N PRO A 453 -4.59 9.57 15.60
CA PRO A 453 -5.02 10.35 14.43
C PRO A 453 -4.37 11.74 14.38
N GLU A 454 -4.14 12.25 13.17
CA GLU A 454 -3.62 13.62 12.94
C GLU A 454 -4.50 14.71 13.59
N SER A 455 -5.80 14.45 13.77
CA SER A 455 -6.74 15.36 14.42
C SER A 455 -6.52 15.49 15.93
N ALA A 456 -5.75 14.60 16.56
CA ALA A 456 -5.39 14.71 17.97
C ALA A 456 -4.39 15.84 18.26
N LEU A 457 -3.67 16.31 17.23
CA LEU A 457 -2.65 17.34 17.36
C LEU A 457 -3.25 18.74 17.18
N VAL A 458 -2.81 19.67 18.04
CA VAL A 458 -3.04 21.11 17.91
C VAL A 458 -1.79 21.81 17.35
N ALA A 459 -1.93 23.03 16.85
CA ALA A 459 -0.78 23.82 16.43
C ALA A 459 0.04 24.27 17.66
N GLY A 460 1.36 24.27 17.54
CA GLY A 460 2.26 24.57 18.66
C GLY A 460 2.51 23.36 19.56
N ARG A 461 2.51 23.59 20.88
CA ARG A 461 2.92 22.59 21.87
C ARG A 461 1.85 21.53 22.08
N ASN A 462 2.26 20.26 22.06
CA ASN A 462 1.44 19.10 22.34
C ASN A 462 2.11 18.26 23.43
N GLU A 463 1.31 17.65 24.30
CA GLU A 463 1.79 16.68 25.29
C GLU A 463 1.32 15.28 24.92
N VAL A 464 2.25 14.32 24.94
CA VAL A 464 1.97 12.90 24.75
C VAL A 464 2.41 12.14 25.98
N ALA A 465 1.50 11.43 26.63
CA ALA A 465 1.77 10.61 27.80
C ALA A 465 1.42 9.16 27.54
N LEU A 466 2.23 8.25 28.09
CA LEU A 466 1.98 6.81 28.05
C LEU A 466 1.55 6.35 29.45
N TYR A 467 0.49 5.56 29.47
CA TYR A 467 -0.06 4.96 30.68
C TYR A 467 -0.11 3.44 30.52
N GLU A 468 0.18 2.73 31.59
CA GLU A 468 -0.22 1.33 31.77
C GLU A 468 -1.67 1.29 32.25
N VAL A 469 -2.49 0.41 31.68
CA VAL A 469 -3.90 0.25 32.05
C VAL A 469 -4.05 -0.99 32.91
N LYS A 470 -4.68 -0.86 34.09
CA LYS A 470 -4.89 -1.96 35.04
C LYS A 470 -6.31 -2.00 35.58
N GLY A 471 -6.73 -3.20 35.99
CA GLY A 471 -7.94 -3.43 36.77
C GLY A 471 -9.26 -3.23 36.00
N GLU A 472 -10.35 -3.48 36.71
CA GLU A 472 -11.72 -3.21 36.28
C GLU A 472 -12.46 -2.54 37.46
N PRO A 473 -12.88 -1.26 37.35
CA PRO A 473 -12.79 -0.39 36.18
C PRO A 473 -11.34 -0.01 35.80
N PRO A 474 -11.07 0.32 34.52
CA PRO A 474 -9.73 0.60 34.04
C PRO A 474 -9.13 1.84 34.71
N ALA A 475 -7.98 1.65 35.37
CA ALA A 475 -7.18 2.69 35.99
C ALA A 475 -5.87 2.93 35.21
N LEU A 476 -5.46 4.19 35.12
CA LEU A 476 -4.23 4.61 34.43
C LEU A 476 -3.06 4.75 35.42
N THR A 477 -1.99 4.00 35.17
CA THR A 477 -0.70 4.20 35.85
C THR A 477 0.25 4.96 34.91
N PRO A 478 0.72 6.17 35.25
CA PRO A 478 1.64 6.91 34.39
C PRO A 478 2.98 6.18 34.22
N LEU A 479 3.43 5.99 32.97
CA LEU A 479 4.75 5.43 32.64
C LEU A 479 5.76 6.49 32.20
N GLY A 480 5.29 7.60 31.63
CA GLY A 480 6.13 8.73 31.22
C GLY A 480 5.43 9.64 30.20
N SER A 481 6.02 10.80 29.91
CA SER A 481 5.50 11.74 28.91
C SER A 481 6.61 12.35 28.04
N ALA A 482 6.19 12.93 26.92
CA ALA A 482 6.99 13.67 25.97
C ALA A 482 6.25 14.97 25.59
N ARG A 483 7.00 16.06 25.39
CA ARG A 483 6.47 17.43 25.23
C ARG A 483 7.18 18.18 24.12
#